data_AF-A0A842U1A4-F1
#
_entry.id   AF-A0A842U1A4-F1
#
_cell.length_a   1.000
_cell.length_b   1.000
_cell.length_c   1.000
_cell.angle_alpha   90.00
_cell.angle_beta   90.00
_cell.angle_gamma   90.00
#
_symmetry.space_group_name_H-M   'P 1'
#
loop_
_entity.id
_entity.type
_entity.pdbx_description
1 polymer ?
#
loop_
_entity_poly.entity_id
_entity_poly.type
_entity_poly.pdbx_seq_one_letter_code
_entity_poly.pdbx_strand_id
1 'polypeptide(L)'
;MTDAKKNSNFLLCLFFATLLISILAWITYASLEGVLGTLAFIIIGFIAIYPWVIPIIGIILGILDLFGFLNLNVYETTLNLAHVEASWITYTWFWIVSIFGIILDLIITLKIISKIRRLKKKKPKKNLALINCHIFDGDLNSELIHDGVILVKNEVNENEVSGLIEAVGAKKDVSIPKNYKIIDLKSMYVLPGLINAHCHIFGSGKPTKLMEIDTEKLKKLIKLLETPIGKFYMNRAMRKHALTALYSGVTTLRSMGEPLYFDIKLRKKIQNGEILGPRILCAGMGICPTGGHGEYSGYAVDSKGEIRKAVRKNIRNEVDHIKILSTGGVMDARMIGEAGRPQMTVEEINIACFEAHRGNLLIATHCESTEGMKEALKGGVDTIEHGAEITDDLIPLFKNNPRTLRGFTAIVPTISAGMGLATLSYKDTKITKEKFENAKIIEVGMIKALQRAYKEGLKFGVGTDASVPYVTHYDFWKELKYLMKYTGMSAKEAIYYATKNNAEIIGIGLITGSIEEGKFADLILVSDNPLDDINQLGQVEKVMIKGYLINNPKVKKFKKLKEIEPLIV
;
A
#
# COMPACT_ATOMS: atom_id res chain seq x y z
N MET A 1 35.91 6.45 -0.83
CA MET A 1 35.97 4.97 -0.71
C MET A 1 36.85 4.50 0.48
N THR A 2 37.76 5.34 0.96
CA THR A 2 38.76 5.07 2.02
C THR A 2 38.21 5.23 3.44
N ASP A 3 37.34 6.22 3.70
CA ASP A 3 36.90 6.53 5.08
C ASP A 3 35.90 5.53 5.67
N ALA A 4 34.99 4.99 4.86
CA ALA A 4 34.02 3.99 5.32
C ALA A 4 34.67 2.62 5.64
N LYS A 5 35.78 2.27 4.97
CA LYS A 5 36.57 1.07 5.28
C LYS A 5 37.36 1.26 6.58
N LYS A 6 37.87 2.47 6.81
CA LYS A 6 38.56 2.88 8.04
C LYS A 6 37.61 2.75 9.25
N ASN A 7 36.38 3.24 9.13
CA ASN A 7 35.39 3.21 10.22
C ASN A 7 34.86 1.80 10.53
N SER A 8 34.67 0.91 9.53
CA SER A 8 34.26 -0.47 9.85
C SER A 8 35.38 -1.29 10.51
N ASN A 9 36.63 -1.07 10.08
CA ASN A 9 37.77 -1.72 10.71
C ASN A 9 38.00 -1.17 12.13
N PHE A 10 37.75 0.12 12.36
CA PHE A 10 37.82 0.73 13.70
C PHE A 10 36.79 0.12 14.66
N LEU A 11 35.52 -0.01 14.24
CA LEU A 11 34.46 -0.66 15.05
C LEU A 11 34.76 -2.14 15.33
N LEU A 12 35.31 -2.85 14.34
CA LEU A 12 35.70 -4.25 14.51
C LEU A 12 36.89 -4.39 15.49
N CYS A 13 37.88 -3.49 15.40
CA CYS A 13 38.98 -3.43 16.36
C CYS A 13 38.51 -3.10 17.78
N LEU A 14 37.54 -2.18 17.94
CA LEU A 14 36.96 -1.85 19.25
C LEU A 14 36.25 -3.05 19.87
N PHE A 15 35.54 -3.83 19.07
CA PHE A 15 34.88 -5.08 19.49
C PHE A 15 35.89 -6.15 19.95
N PHE A 16 36.96 -6.39 19.17
CA PHE A 16 37.99 -7.35 19.57
C PHE A 16 38.79 -6.88 20.79
N ALA A 17 39.04 -5.57 20.93
CA ALA A 17 39.71 -5.01 22.10
C ALA A 17 38.89 -5.20 23.39
N THR A 18 37.58 -4.95 23.34
CA THR A 18 36.68 -5.17 24.49
C THR A 18 36.56 -6.65 24.85
N LEU A 19 36.42 -7.54 23.86
CA LEU A 19 36.41 -8.99 24.08
C LEU A 19 37.73 -9.49 24.71
N LEU A 20 38.87 -8.98 24.25
CA LEU A 20 40.19 -9.33 24.78
C LEU A 20 40.36 -8.85 26.22
N ILE A 21 39.89 -7.64 26.56
CA ILE A 21 39.92 -7.12 27.93
C ILE A 21 39.06 -7.99 28.86
N SER A 22 37.88 -8.43 28.42
CA SER A 22 37.02 -9.33 29.20
C SER A 22 37.64 -10.71 29.41
N ILE A 23 38.30 -11.27 28.39
CA ILE A 23 39.02 -12.56 28.50
C ILE A 23 40.22 -12.44 29.43
N LEU A 24 40.99 -11.35 29.34
CA LEU A 24 42.14 -11.10 30.21
C LEU A 24 41.71 -10.86 31.66
N ALA A 25 40.59 -10.16 31.90
CA ALA A 25 40.01 -10.04 33.23
C ALA A 25 39.60 -11.41 33.80
N TRP A 26 39.05 -12.29 32.97
CA TRP A 26 38.69 -13.66 33.35
C TRP A 26 39.91 -14.53 33.68
N ILE A 27 40.98 -14.48 32.85
CA ILE A 27 42.21 -15.24 33.11
C ILE A 27 42.88 -14.76 34.41
N THR A 28 42.94 -13.44 34.62
CA THR A 28 43.50 -12.86 35.85
C THR A 28 42.70 -13.32 37.08
N TYR A 29 41.37 -13.37 36.99
CA TYR A 29 40.50 -13.82 38.09
C TYR A 29 40.57 -15.33 38.34
N ALA A 30 40.56 -16.15 37.28
CA ALA A 30 40.69 -17.61 37.37
C ALA A 30 42.08 -18.07 37.88
N SER A 31 43.11 -17.23 37.73
CA SER A 31 44.44 -17.49 38.26
C SER A 31 44.59 -17.16 39.76
N LEU A 32 43.67 -16.37 40.33
CA LEU A 32 43.72 -15.92 41.73
C LEU A 32 43.03 -16.88 42.70
N GLU A 33 42.01 -17.64 42.26
CA GLU A 33 41.32 -18.61 43.10
C GLU A 33 41.23 -19.97 42.40
N GLY A 34 42.10 -20.90 42.81
CA GLY A 34 42.26 -22.23 42.20
C GLY A 34 41.00 -23.09 42.17
N VAL A 35 41.17 -24.35 41.72
CA VAL A 35 40.19 -25.42 41.39
C VAL A 35 38.91 -25.53 42.26
N LEU A 36 38.89 -24.97 43.48
CA LEU A 36 37.70 -24.81 44.33
C LEU A 36 36.63 -23.86 43.74
N GLY A 37 37.02 -22.82 42.98
CA GLY A 37 36.08 -21.88 42.36
C GLY A 37 35.14 -22.53 41.33
N THR A 38 35.63 -23.55 40.61
CA THR A 38 34.86 -24.27 39.59
C THR A 38 33.81 -25.20 40.22
N LEU A 39 34.11 -25.81 41.37
CA LEU A 39 33.16 -26.66 42.12
C LEU A 39 32.05 -25.85 42.78
N ALA A 40 32.37 -24.65 43.31
CA ALA A 40 31.38 -23.71 43.79
C ALA A 40 30.44 -23.26 42.65
N PHE A 41 30.95 -23.06 41.43
CA PHE A 41 30.17 -22.64 40.27
C PHE A 41 29.13 -23.70 39.82
N ILE A 42 29.45 -24.99 39.92
CA ILE A 42 28.52 -26.08 39.58
C ILE A 42 27.39 -26.19 40.63
N ILE A 43 27.74 -26.06 41.91
CA ILE A 43 26.77 -26.10 43.02
C ILE A 43 25.85 -24.87 42.95
N ILE A 44 26.39 -23.69 42.66
CA ILE A 44 25.64 -22.42 42.57
C ILE A 44 24.77 -22.36 41.29
N GLY A 45 25.25 -22.93 40.18
CA GLY A 45 24.42 -23.11 38.97
C GLY A 45 23.18 -23.98 39.23
N PHE A 46 23.30 -24.97 40.11
CA PHE A 46 22.17 -25.81 40.54
C PHE A 46 21.18 -25.05 41.43
N ILE A 47 21.69 -24.20 42.34
CA ILE A 47 20.88 -23.39 43.27
C ILE A 47 20.13 -22.26 42.54
N ALA A 48 20.74 -21.63 41.52
CA ALA A 48 20.12 -20.59 40.71
C ALA A 48 18.91 -21.08 39.87
N ILE A 49 18.86 -22.38 39.58
CA ILE A 49 17.73 -23.00 38.85
C ILE A 49 16.60 -23.40 39.81
N TYR A 50 16.90 -23.66 41.09
CA TYR A 50 15.95 -24.14 42.10
C TYR A 50 16.04 -23.37 43.42
N PRO A 51 15.64 -22.08 43.44
CA PRO A 51 15.79 -21.20 44.61
C PRO A 51 15.02 -21.66 45.86
N TRP A 52 14.05 -22.56 45.72
CA TRP A 52 13.28 -23.17 46.83
C TRP A 52 14.04 -24.25 47.62
N VAL A 53 15.23 -24.68 47.20
CA VAL A 53 16.04 -25.69 47.92
C VAL A 53 16.71 -25.10 49.18
N ILE A 54 17.00 -23.80 49.17
CA ILE A 54 17.66 -23.09 50.27
C ILE A 54 16.84 -23.11 51.57
N PRO A 55 15.53 -22.77 51.58
CA PRO A 55 14.74 -22.86 52.82
C PRO A 55 14.61 -24.29 53.35
N ILE A 56 14.65 -25.32 52.48
CA ILE A 56 14.62 -26.73 52.91
C ILE A 56 15.91 -27.12 53.63
N ILE A 57 17.06 -26.70 53.11
CA ILE A 57 18.36 -26.92 53.77
C ILE A 57 18.43 -26.15 55.10
N GLY A 58 17.91 -24.92 55.15
CA GLY A 58 17.79 -24.15 56.39
C GLY A 58 16.92 -24.85 57.45
N ILE A 59 15.80 -25.46 57.05
CA ILE A 59 14.93 -26.23 57.94
C ILE A 59 15.65 -27.49 58.43
N ILE A 60 16.35 -28.22 57.56
CA ILE A 60 17.11 -29.43 57.92
C ILE A 60 18.23 -29.09 58.91
N LEU A 61 18.98 -28.02 58.67
CA LEU A 61 20.05 -27.57 59.57
C LEU A 61 19.49 -27.08 60.92
N GLY A 62 18.35 -26.39 60.92
CA GLY A 62 17.65 -26.00 62.15
C GLY A 62 17.11 -27.19 62.96
N ILE A 63 16.63 -28.25 62.29
CA ILE A 63 16.21 -29.49 62.95
C ILE A 63 17.42 -30.22 63.57
N LEU A 64 18.54 -30.29 62.86
CA LEU A 64 19.77 -30.93 63.37
C LEU A 64 20.36 -30.20 64.57
N ASP A 65 20.25 -28.86 64.62
CA ASP A 65 20.64 -28.02 65.75
C ASP A 65 19.71 -28.24 66.97
N LEU A 66 18.39 -28.38 66.73
CA LEU A 66 17.40 -28.67 67.78
C LEU A 66 17.63 -30.01 68.50
N PHE A 67 18.24 -30.99 67.82
CA PHE A 67 18.64 -32.28 68.39
C PHE A 67 20.10 -32.30 68.90
N GLY A 68 20.78 -31.16 68.91
CA GLY A 68 22.12 -31.00 69.49
C GLY A 68 23.26 -31.63 68.68
N PHE A 69 23.05 -31.87 67.38
CA PHE A 69 24.05 -32.53 66.53
C PHE A 69 25.05 -31.57 65.88
N LEU A 70 24.86 -30.25 65.96
CA LEU A 70 25.77 -29.26 65.38
C LEU A 70 25.99 -28.11 66.38
N ASN A 71 27.23 -27.65 66.50
CA ASN A 71 27.63 -26.57 67.40
C ASN A 71 28.15 -25.41 66.54
N LEU A 72 27.27 -24.77 65.77
CA LEU A 72 27.61 -23.70 64.82
C LEU A 72 26.72 -22.48 65.03
N ASN A 73 27.35 -21.31 65.07
CA ASN A 73 26.69 -20.01 65.27
C ASN A 73 25.99 -19.58 63.96
N VAL A 74 24.78 -20.12 63.72
CA VAL A 74 24.06 -20.06 62.43
C VAL A 74 23.77 -18.64 61.92
N TYR A 75 23.72 -17.64 62.80
CA TYR A 75 23.34 -16.27 62.45
C TYR A 75 24.42 -15.46 61.70
N GLU A 76 25.70 -15.72 61.99
CA GLU A 76 26.81 -14.98 61.37
C GLU A 76 27.13 -15.49 59.95
N THR A 77 26.87 -16.78 59.71
CA THR A 77 27.07 -17.41 58.39
C THR A 77 25.97 -17.03 57.41
N THR A 78 24.72 -16.83 57.88
CA THR A 78 23.59 -16.44 57.03
C THR A 78 23.67 -14.99 56.55
N LEU A 79 24.13 -14.06 57.38
CA LEU A 79 24.34 -12.66 56.99
C LEU A 79 25.47 -12.46 55.97
N ASN A 80 26.57 -13.23 56.10
CA ASN A 80 27.65 -13.21 55.11
C ASN A 80 27.22 -13.81 53.77
N LEU A 81 26.39 -14.86 53.77
CA LEU A 81 25.83 -15.44 52.54
C LEU A 81 24.88 -14.45 51.82
N ALA A 82 24.06 -13.70 52.56
CA ALA A 82 23.15 -12.71 51.98
C ALA A 82 23.87 -11.50 51.34
N HIS A 83 24.99 -11.04 51.92
CA HIS A 83 25.82 -9.97 51.33
C HIS A 83 26.56 -10.44 50.07
N VAL A 84 27.01 -11.69 50.05
CA VAL A 84 27.59 -12.34 48.87
C VAL A 84 26.50 -12.44 47.79
N GLU A 85 25.29 -12.93 48.08
CA GLU A 85 24.16 -13.03 47.13
C GLU A 85 23.79 -11.70 46.44
N ALA A 86 23.71 -10.59 47.17
CA ALA A 86 23.37 -9.28 46.59
C ALA A 86 24.42 -8.79 45.57
N SER A 87 25.70 -9.08 45.81
CA SER A 87 26.76 -8.79 44.85
C SER A 87 26.68 -9.67 43.61
N TRP A 88 26.42 -10.98 43.75
CA TRP A 88 26.35 -11.89 42.59
C TRP A 88 25.10 -11.70 41.73
N ILE A 89 23.97 -11.30 42.32
CA ILE A 89 22.75 -10.93 41.57
C ILE A 89 23.01 -9.68 40.73
N THR A 90 23.70 -8.67 41.26
CA THR A 90 24.05 -7.47 40.48
C THR A 90 25.04 -7.78 39.36
N TYR A 91 26.02 -8.66 39.59
CA TYR A 91 26.94 -9.14 38.56
C TYR A 91 26.26 -9.96 37.46
N THR A 92 25.37 -10.89 37.81
CA THR A 92 24.62 -11.68 36.81
C THR A 92 23.67 -10.81 35.99
N TRP A 93 23.00 -9.83 36.61
CA TRP A 93 22.22 -8.82 35.87
C TRP A 93 23.10 -7.97 34.95
N PHE A 94 24.28 -7.54 35.39
CA PHE A 94 25.24 -6.81 34.56
C PHE A 94 25.67 -7.63 33.33
N TRP A 95 25.92 -8.94 33.51
CA TRP A 95 26.25 -9.85 32.41
C TRP A 95 25.09 -10.08 31.45
N ILE A 96 23.87 -10.28 31.96
CA ILE A 96 22.67 -10.43 31.13
C ILE A 96 22.47 -9.17 30.28
N VAL A 97 22.51 -7.98 30.90
CA VAL A 97 22.37 -6.69 30.19
C VAL A 97 23.48 -6.50 29.15
N SER A 98 24.72 -6.87 29.48
CA SER A 98 25.85 -6.78 28.56
C SER A 98 25.71 -7.73 27.37
N ILE A 99 25.27 -8.97 27.58
CA ILE A 99 25.00 -9.95 26.52
C ILE A 99 23.86 -9.45 25.62
N PHE A 100 22.78 -8.94 26.20
CA PHE A 100 21.69 -8.34 25.43
C PHE A 100 22.16 -7.12 24.61
N GLY A 101 23.04 -6.28 25.19
CA GLY A 101 23.68 -5.17 24.49
C GLY A 101 24.51 -5.63 23.29
N ILE A 102 25.36 -6.64 23.48
CA ILE A 102 26.19 -7.21 22.40
C ILE A 102 25.32 -7.83 21.30
N ILE A 103 24.26 -8.56 21.66
CA ILE A 103 23.32 -9.15 20.68
C ILE A 103 22.61 -8.04 19.90
N LEU A 104 22.17 -6.97 20.59
CA LEU A 104 21.51 -5.84 19.95
C LEU A 104 22.45 -5.12 18.98
N ASP A 105 23.70 -4.85 19.39
CA ASP A 105 24.72 -4.25 18.55
C ASP A 105 25.09 -5.12 17.36
N LEU A 106 25.16 -6.44 17.54
CA LEU A 106 25.37 -7.39 16.46
C LEU A 106 24.22 -7.33 15.45
N ILE A 107 22.96 -7.30 15.91
CA ILE A 107 21.78 -7.18 15.04
C ILE A 107 21.80 -5.86 14.27
N ILE A 108 22.11 -4.73 14.94
CA ILE A 108 22.20 -3.42 14.31
C ILE A 108 23.33 -3.41 13.28
N THR A 109 24.50 -3.93 13.64
CA THR A 109 25.67 -4.03 12.76
C THR A 109 25.38 -4.89 11.54
N LEU A 110 24.73 -6.05 11.72
CA LEU A 110 24.32 -6.93 10.62
C LEU A 110 23.29 -6.25 9.70
N LYS A 111 22.35 -5.47 10.25
CA LYS A 111 21.41 -4.66 9.45
C LYS A 111 22.13 -3.56 8.67
N ILE A 112 23.09 -2.86 9.27
CA ILE A 112 23.90 -1.83 8.62
C ILE A 112 24.76 -2.45 7.52
N ILE A 113 25.45 -3.57 7.78
CA ILE A 113 26.25 -4.30 6.79
C ILE A 113 25.35 -4.79 5.65
N SER A 114 24.16 -5.32 5.94
CA SER A 114 23.18 -5.71 4.92
C SER A 114 22.73 -4.54 4.06
N LYS A 115 22.46 -3.37 4.68
CA LYS A 115 22.12 -2.12 3.98
C LYS A 115 23.29 -1.64 3.10
N ILE A 116 24.51 -1.58 3.63
CA ILE A 116 25.73 -1.20 2.89
C ILE A 116 26.00 -2.17 1.74
N ARG A 117 25.85 -3.48 1.96
CA ARG A 117 26.00 -4.50 0.89
C ARG A 117 24.93 -4.34 -0.19
N ARG A 118 23.68 -4.01 0.17
CA ARG A 118 22.61 -3.68 -0.80
C ARG A 118 22.95 -2.44 -1.62
N LEU A 119 23.45 -1.38 -0.98
CA LEU A 119 23.89 -0.15 -1.65
C LEU A 119 25.06 -0.41 -2.59
N LYS A 120 26.04 -1.24 -2.19
CA LYS A 120 27.21 -1.60 -3.01
C LYS A 120 26.94 -2.61 -4.13
N LYS A 121 25.79 -3.30 -4.16
CA LYS A 121 25.47 -4.39 -5.11
C LYS A 121 24.51 -4.03 -6.24
N LYS A 122 24.04 -2.79 -6.38
CA LYS A 122 23.26 -2.41 -7.57
C LYS A 122 24.20 -2.32 -8.78
N LYS A 123 24.57 -3.47 -9.36
CA LYS A 123 25.13 -3.50 -10.73
C LYS A 123 24.14 -2.76 -11.65
N PRO A 124 24.62 -1.93 -12.58
CA PRO A 124 23.73 -1.28 -13.54
C PRO A 124 22.90 -2.35 -14.25
N LYS A 125 21.57 -2.20 -14.24
CA LYS A 125 20.71 -3.11 -14.99
C LYS A 125 21.04 -2.91 -16.47
N LYS A 126 21.28 -4.01 -17.19
CA LYS A 126 21.48 -3.97 -18.64
C LYS A 126 20.23 -3.40 -19.31
N ASN A 127 20.38 -2.61 -20.36
CA ASN A 127 19.25 -2.25 -21.23
C ASN A 127 18.62 -3.53 -21.79
N LEU A 128 17.30 -3.49 -22.05
CA LEU A 128 16.52 -4.65 -22.46
C LEU A 128 15.91 -4.42 -23.84
N ALA A 129 15.98 -5.40 -24.72
CA ALA A 129 15.22 -5.42 -25.97
C ALA A 129 14.18 -6.53 -25.85
N LEU A 130 12.90 -6.18 -25.76
CA LEU A 130 11.80 -7.11 -25.82
C LEU A 130 11.47 -7.36 -27.29
N ILE A 131 11.49 -8.62 -27.75
CA ILE A 131 11.30 -8.95 -29.16
C ILE A 131 10.24 -10.05 -29.36
N ASN A 132 9.79 -10.22 -30.60
CA ASN A 132 8.83 -11.24 -31.02
C ASN A 132 7.55 -11.16 -30.17
N CYS A 133 6.84 -10.04 -30.27
CA CYS A 133 5.60 -9.80 -29.53
C CYS A 133 4.58 -9.04 -30.38
N HIS A 134 3.33 -9.03 -29.93
CA HIS A 134 2.29 -8.17 -30.48
C HIS A 134 2.11 -6.97 -29.55
N ILE A 135 2.20 -5.74 -30.06
CA ILE A 135 2.20 -4.54 -29.20
C ILE A 135 0.93 -3.75 -29.47
N PHE A 136 0.12 -3.57 -28.44
CA PHE A 136 -0.87 -2.50 -28.39
C PHE A 136 -0.28 -1.38 -27.53
N ASP A 137 -0.05 -0.22 -28.13
CA ASP A 137 0.64 0.91 -27.49
C ASP A 137 -0.23 1.70 -26.50
N GLY A 138 -1.54 1.45 -26.49
CA GLY A 138 -2.51 2.13 -25.66
C GLY A 138 -3.21 3.32 -26.33
N ASP A 139 -3.01 3.58 -27.62
CA ASP A 139 -3.78 4.59 -28.38
C ASP A 139 -4.99 3.95 -29.09
N LEU A 140 -6.13 4.65 -29.08
CA LEU A 140 -7.33 4.19 -29.80
C LEU A 140 -7.13 4.12 -31.30
N ASN A 141 -6.30 5.00 -31.85
CA ASN A 141 -6.09 5.12 -33.30
C ASN A 141 -4.95 4.21 -33.80
N SER A 142 -4.15 3.64 -32.91
CA SER A 142 -3.05 2.76 -33.29
C SER A 142 -3.52 1.38 -33.68
N GLU A 143 -2.90 0.81 -34.71
CA GLU A 143 -3.05 -0.61 -35.06
C GLU A 143 -2.15 -1.48 -34.18
N LEU A 144 -2.50 -2.77 -34.07
CA LEU A 144 -1.67 -3.74 -33.36
C LEU A 144 -0.36 -3.95 -34.14
N ILE A 145 0.78 -3.71 -33.50
CA ILE A 145 2.09 -3.94 -34.12
C ILE A 145 2.43 -5.43 -33.97
N HIS A 146 2.47 -6.14 -35.10
CA HIS A 146 2.94 -7.52 -35.15
C HIS A 146 4.48 -7.58 -35.26
N ASP A 147 5.08 -8.66 -34.75
CA ASP A 147 6.54 -8.85 -34.69
C ASP A 147 7.26 -7.62 -34.10
N GLY A 148 6.71 -7.11 -33.01
CA GLY A 148 7.13 -5.90 -32.35
C GLY A 148 8.44 -6.02 -31.57
N VAL A 149 9.10 -4.88 -31.42
CA VAL A 149 10.29 -4.66 -30.60
C VAL A 149 10.06 -3.47 -29.67
N ILE A 150 10.43 -3.62 -28.39
CA ILE A 150 10.47 -2.53 -27.41
C ILE A 150 11.88 -2.45 -26.83
N LEU A 151 12.54 -1.31 -27.01
CA LEU A 151 13.83 -1.01 -26.38
C LEU A 151 13.58 -0.30 -25.05
N VAL A 152 14.12 -0.85 -23.97
CA VAL A 152 14.06 -0.28 -22.63
C VAL A 152 15.47 0.08 -22.17
N LYS A 153 15.71 1.38 -22.06
CA LYS A 153 16.95 1.95 -21.53
C LYS A 153 16.85 2.05 -20.03
N ASN A 154 17.73 1.34 -19.32
CA ASN A 154 17.77 1.39 -17.87
C ASN A 154 18.71 2.51 -17.42
N GLU A 155 18.14 3.54 -16.80
CA GLU A 155 18.89 4.60 -16.14
C GLU A 155 19.17 4.21 -14.69
N VAL A 156 20.36 4.57 -14.21
CA VAL A 156 20.80 4.34 -12.83
C VAL A 156 21.09 5.69 -12.21
N ASN A 157 20.14 6.21 -11.43
CA ASN A 157 20.37 7.34 -10.55
C ASN A 157 20.67 6.84 -9.14
N GLU A 158 21.33 7.68 -8.31
CA GLU A 158 21.79 7.29 -6.96
C GLU A 158 20.68 6.70 -6.08
N ASN A 159 19.42 7.04 -6.37
CA ASN A 159 18.25 6.63 -5.59
C ASN A 159 17.22 5.76 -6.35
N GLU A 160 17.28 5.66 -7.68
CA GLU A 160 16.27 4.94 -8.47
C GLU A 160 16.89 4.27 -9.71
N VAL A 161 16.45 3.05 -10.02
CA VAL A 161 16.70 2.41 -11.32
C VAL A 161 15.41 2.47 -12.09
N SER A 162 15.38 3.28 -13.15
CA SER A 162 14.22 3.53 -13.99
C SER A 162 14.50 3.05 -15.41
N GLY A 163 13.68 2.12 -15.90
CA GLY A 163 13.64 1.78 -17.31
C GLY A 163 12.69 2.69 -18.06
N LEU A 164 13.21 3.44 -19.02
CA LEU A 164 12.44 4.24 -19.98
C LEU A 164 12.36 3.49 -21.31
N ILE A 165 11.26 3.65 -22.02
CA ILE A 165 11.11 3.19 -23.40
C ILE A 165 11.97 4.11 -24.27
N GLU A 166 12.96 3.56 -24.96
CA GLU A 166 13.84 4.28 -25.89
C GLU A 166 13.32 4.20 -27.33
N ALA A 167 12.71 3.08 -27.71
CA ALA A 167 12.08 2.92 -29.02
C ALA A 167 11.03 1.81 -28.98
N VAL A 168 10.04 1.89 -29.86
CA VAL A 168 9.00 0.89 -30.07
C VAL A 168 8.62 0.85 -31.54
N GLY A 169 8.35 -0.34 -32.09
CA GLY A 169 7.95 -0.49 -33.48
C GLY A 169 8.01 -1.94 -33.96
N ALA A 170 7.70 -2.17 -35.23
CA ALA A 170 7.90 -3.48 -35.83
C ALA A 170 9.40 -3.80 -35.94
N LYS A 171 9.77 -5.09 -35.89
CA LYS A 171 11.17 -5.55 -35.93
C LYS A 171 11.96 -5.02 -37.13
N LYS A 172 11.30 -4.77 -38.26
CA LYS A 172 11.93 -4.21 -39.46
C LYS A 172 12.31 -2.72 -39.31
N ASP A 173 11.68 -2.01 -38.38
CA ASP A 173 11.81 -0.55 -38.22
C ASP A 173 12.68 -0.17 -37.01
N VAL A 174 12.94 -1.11 -36.09
CA VAL A 174 13.72 -0.86 -34.87
C VAL A 174 15.04 -1.63 -34.87
N SER A 175 16.16 -0.90 -34.98
CA SER A 175 17.50 -1.48 -34.86
C SER A 175 17.88 -1.70 -33.40
N ILE A 176 18.18 -2.95 -33.02
CA ILE A 176 18.56 -3.32 -31.64
C ILE A 176 20.07 -3.08 -31.43
N PRO A 177 20.48 -2.18 -30.52
CA PRO A 177 21.90 -1.96 -30.26
C PRO A 177 22.58 -3.17 -29.59
N LYS A 178 23.87 -3.42 -29.91
CA LYS A 178 24.62 -4.61 -29.44
C LYS A 178 24.73 -4.74 -27.91
N ASN A 179 24.60 -3.64 -27.17
CA ASN A 179 24.67 -3.62 -25.71
C ASN A 179 23.34 -3.97 -25.01
N TYR A 180 22.27 -4.21 -25.77
CA TYR A 180 20.97 -4.60 -25.23
C TYR A 180 20.91 -6.09 -24.91
N LYS A 181 20.35 -6.44 -23.75
CA LYS A 181 19.98 -7.81 -23.43
C LYS A 181 18.65 -8.14 -24.12
N ILE A 182 18.69 -9.08 -25.05
CA ILE A 182 17.49 -9.57 -25.74
C ILE A 182 16.64 -10.43 -24.79
N ILE A 183 15.34 -10.19 -24.80
CA ILE A 183 14.30 -10.99 -24.15
C ILE A 183 13.27 -11.34 -25.23
N ASP A 184 13.25 -12.61 -25.61
CA ASP A 184 12.24 -13.15 -26.52
C ASP A 184 10.93 -13.39 -25.77
N LEU A 185 9.85 -12.75 -26.25
CA LEU A 185 8.51 -12.81 -25.66
C LEU A 185 7.61 -13.87 -26.31
N LYS A 186 8.10 -14.61 -27.32
CA LYS A 186 7.41 -15.76 -27.91
C LYS A 186 5.96 -15.47 -28.34
N SER A 187 5.78 -14.36 -29.04
CA SER A 187 4.49 -13.89 -29.58
C SER A 187 3.43 -13.52 -28.52
N MET A 188 3.84 -13.24 -27.27
CA MET A 188 2.93 -12.65 -26.28
C MET A 188 2.41 -11.27 -26.73
N TYR A 189 1.25 -10.89 -26.22
CA TYR A 189 0.67 -9.56 -26.37
C TYR A 189 1.17 -8.64 -25.25
N VAL A 190 1.66 -7.46 -25.62
CA VAL A 190 2.22 -6.44 -24.73
C VAL A 190 1.33 -5.21 -24.77
N LEU A 191 0.96 -4.73 -23.58
CA LEU A 191 0.12 -3.57 -23.38
C LEU A 191 0.75 -2.64 -22.33
N PRO A 192 0.35 -1.36 -22.27
CA PRO A 192 0.70 -0.51 -21.14
C PRO A 192 0.15 -1.13 -19.85
N GLY A 193 0.87 -0.93 -18.75
CA GLY A 193 0.40 -1.37 -17.46
C GLY A 193 -0.91 -0.68 -17.07
N LEU A 194 -1.85 -1.46 -16.51
CA LEU A 194 -3.16 -0.95 -16.13
C LEU A 194 -3.04 0.08 -15.01
N ILE A 195 -3.95 1.05 -15.01
CA ILE A 195 -4.01 2.13 -14.03
C ILE A 195 -5.36 2.06 -13.32
N ASN A 196 -5.35 1.84 -12.01
CA ASN A 196 -6.56 1.93 -11.20
C ASN A 196 -6.70 3.34 -10.65
N ALA A 197 -7.62 4.13 -11.23
CA ALA A 197 -7.83 5.52 -10.88
C ALA A 197 -8.55 5.69 -9.53
N HIS A 198 -9.10 4.63 -8.92
CA HIS A 198 -9.74 4.71 -7.61
C HIS A 198 -9.58 3.39 -6.84
N CYS A 199 -8.82 3.43 -5.75
CA CYS A 199 -8.74 2.32 -4.81
C CYS A 199 -8.39 2.78 -3.39
N HIS A 200 -8.61 1.88 -2.43
CA HIS A 200 -8.04 1.95 -1.11
C HIS A 200 -7.15 0.72 -0.83
N ILE A 201 -5.95 0.97 -0.36
CA ILE A 201 -4.91 -0.04 -0.18
C ILE A 201 -4.98 -0.63 1.23
N PHE A 202 -5.58 0.05 2.22
CA PHE A 202 -5.71 -0.49 3.59
C PHE A 202 -6.52 -1.78 3.67
N GLY A 203 -7.58 -1.91 2.86
CA GLY A 203 -8.47 -3.07 2.87
C GLY A 203 -8.20 -4.06 1.74
N SER A 204 -8.62 -5.31 1.97
CA SER A 204 -8.33 -6.41 1.05
C SER A 204 -9.40 -6.64 -0.03
N GLY A 205 -10.57 -6.04 0.12
CA GLY A 205 -11.72 -6.31 -0.73
C GLY A 205 -12.44 -7.63 -0.46
N LYS A 206 -12.04 -8.36 0.58
CA LYS A 206 -12.68 -9.62 0.95
C LYS A 206 -13.97 -9.36 1.74
N PRO A 207 -14.92 -10.31 1.70
CA PRO A 207 -16.07 -10.27 2.60
C PRO A 207 -15.60 -10.08 4.05
N THR A 208 -16.17 -9.09 4.73
CA THR A 208 -15.72 -8.66 6.04
C THR A 208 -16.91 -8.28 6.92
N LYS A 209 -16.78 -8.53 8.22
CA LYS A 209 -17.76 -8.07 9.22
C LYS A 209 -17.57 -6.61 9.61
N LEU A 210 -16.49 -5.95 9.12
CA LEU A 210 -16.25 -4.53 9.43
C LEU A 210 -17.41 -3.63 8.96
N MET A 211 -18.20 -4.07 7.98
CA MET A 211 -19.41 -3.36 7.52
C MET A 211 -20.56 -3.32 8.54
N GLU A 212 -20.53 -4.18 9.56
CA GLU A 212 -21.51 -4.22 10.65
C GLU A 212 -21.14 -3.25 11.79
N ILE A 213 -19.95 -2.65 11.75
CA ILE A 213 -19.40 -1.83 12.83
C ILE A 213 -19.78 -0.36 12.60
N ASP A 214 -20.23 0.32 13.67
CA ASP A 214 -20.50 1.76 13.65
C ASP A 214 -19.22 2.62 13.54
N THR A 215 -19.40 3.87 13.11
CA THR A 215 -18.30 4.83 12.89
C THR A 215 -17.42 5.04 14.12
N GLU A 216 -18.01 5.08 15.33
CA GLU A 216 -17.25 5.32 16.57
C GLU A 216 -16.33 4.15 16.93
N LYS A 217 -16.79 2.92 16.75
CA LYS A 217 -15.94 1.73 16.90
C LYS A 217 -14.86 1.67 15.81
N LEU A 218 -15.16 2.05 14.57
CA LEU A 218 -14.15 2.14 13.49
C LEU A 218 -13.07 3.17 13.82
N LYS A 219 -13.43 4.36 14.33
CA LYS A 219 -12.48 5.38 14.81
C LYS A 219 -11.55 4.80 15.88
N LYS A 220 -12.09 4.07 16.86
CA LYS A 220 -11.28 3.39 17.90
C LYS A 220 -10.31 2.38 17.30
N LEU A 221 -10.75 1.56 16.34
CA LEU A 221 -9.88 0.60 15.65
C LEU A 221 -8.76 1.29 14.87
N ILE A 222 -9.05 2.42 14.22
CA ILE A 222 -8.05 3.19 13.49
C ILE A 222 -7.05 3.83 14.44
N LYS A 223 -7.48 4.30 15.60
CA LYS A 223 -6.56 4.79 16.64
C LYS A 223 -5.58 3.70 17.09
N LEU A 224 -6.01 2.44 17.17
CA LEU A 224 -5.11 1.31 17.47
C LEU A 224 -4.03 1.12 16.40
N LEU A 225 -4.24 1.58 15.16
CA LEU A 225 -3.24 1.54 14.09
C LEU A 225 -2.05 2.49 14.36
N GLU A 226 -2.17 3.44 15.28
CA GLU A 226 -1.05 4.31 15.68
C GLU A 226 -0.02 3.59 16.55
N THR A 227 -0.41 2.51 17.21
CA THR A 227 0.49 1.68 18.03
C THR A 227 1.57 1.02 17.15
N PRO A 228 2.73 0.65 17.70
CA PRO A 228 3.77 -0.05 16.94
C PRO A 228 3.28 -1.33 16.24
N ILE A 229 2.43 -2.11 16.93
CA ILE A 229 1.83 -3.34 16.40
C ILE A 229 0.85 -3.04 15.27
N GLY A 230 -0.03 -2.05 15.47
CA GLY A 230 -0.98 -1.59 14.46
C GLY A 230 -0.29 -1.08 13.20
N LYS A 231 0.75 -0.25 13.35
CA LYS A 231 1.62 0.21 12.25
C LYS A 231 2.26 -0.97 11.52
N PHE A 232 2.80 -1.94 12.23
CA PHE A 232 3.42 -3.12 11.61
C PHE A 232 2.40 -3.92 10.78
N TYR A 233 1.23 -4.19 11.34
CA TYR A 233 0.14 -4.87 10.65
C TYR A 233 -0.29 -4.13 9.38
N MET A 234 -0.58 -2.84 9.49
CA MET A 234 -1.10 -2.04 8.37
C MET A 234 -0.08 -1.93 7.23
N ASN A 235 1.19 -1.65 7.55
CA ASN A 235 2.26 -1.63 6.55
C ASN A 235 2.38 -2.97 5.80
N ARG A 236 2.25 -4.10 6.52
CA ARG A 236 2.30 -5.44 5.91
C ARG A 236 1.09 -5.71 5.02
N ALA A 237 -0.11 -5.33 5.48
CA ALA A 237 -1.35 -5.52 4.74
C ALA A 237 -1.35 -4.70 3.44
N MET A 238 -1.09 -3.39 3.53
CA MET A 238 -1.08 -2.51 2.37
C MET A 238 -0.02 -2.90 1.34
N ARG A 239 1.18 -3.28 1.79
CA ARG A 239 2.21 -3.82 0.89
C ARG A 239 1.71 -5.05 0.13
N LYS A 240 1.01 -5.96 0.81
CA LYS A 240 0.47 -7.17 0.18
C LYS A 240 -0.60 -6.82 -0.85
N HIS A 241 -1.48 -5.86 -0.55
CA HIS A 241 -2.53 -5.42 -1.46
C HIS A 241 -1.95 -4.73 -2.70
N ALA A 242 -1.01 -3.80 -2.52
CA ALA A 242 -0.31 -3.16 -3.63
C ALA A 242 0.46 -4.16 -4.51
N LEU A 243 1.12 -5.17 -3.92
CA LEU A 243 1.75 -6.25 -4.69
C LEU A 243 0.73 -7.12 -5.41
N THR A 244 -0.45 -7.34 -4.82
CA THR A 244 -1.53 -8.10 -5.46
C THR A 244 -2.00 -7.39 -6.71
N ALA A 245 -2.22 -6.07 -6.64
CA ALA A 245 -2.58 -5.24 -7.79
C ALA A 245 -1.48 -5.25 -8.87
N LEU A 246 -0.20 -5.06 -8.48
CA LEU A 246 0.91 -5.14 -9.42
C LEU A 246 0.95 -6.49 -10.13
N TYR A 247 0.81 -7.59 -9.39
CA TYR A 247 0.86 -8.94 -9.94
C TYR A 247 -0.35 -9.30 -10.81
N SER A 248 -1.46 -8.56 -10.70
CA SER A 248 -2.59 -8.65 -11.62
C SER A 248 -2.52 -7.64 -12.77
N GLY A 249 -1.37 -7.00 -12.98
CA GLY A 249 -1.13 -6.09 -14.11
C GLY A 249 -1.40 -4.60 -13.84
N VAL A 250 -1.80 -4.23 -12.63
CA VAL A 250 -2.02 -2.82 -12.27
C VAL A 250 -0.71 -2.19 -11.81
N THR A 251 -0.07 -1.43 -12.70
CA THR A 251 1.25 -0.82 -12.45
C THR A 251 1.16 0.54 -11.76
N THR A 252 -0.01 1.18 -11.79
CA THR A 252 -0.27 2.44 -11.09
C THR A 252 -1.60 2.39 -10.33
N LEU A 253 -1.57 2.82 -9.07
CA LEU A 253 -2.73 2.97 -8.19
C LEU A 253 -2.91 4.43 -7.83
N ARG A 254 -4.15 4.93 -7.86
CA ARG A 254 -4.54 6.18 -7.22
C ARG A 254 -5.32 5.87 -5.95
N SER A 255 -4.69 6.18 -4.81
CA SER A 255 -5.21 5.99 -3.45
C SER A 255 -6.17 7.11 -3.09
N MET A 256 -7.40 6.78 -2.69
CA MET A 256 -8.52 7.72 -2.55
C MET A 256 -8.90 8.05 -1.10
N GLY A 257 -7.95 7.98 -0.19
CA GLY A 257 -8.18 8.29 1.22
C GLY A 257 -7.75 7.15 2.12
N GLU A 258 -6.77 7.39 2.97
CA GLU A 258 -6.11 6.37 3.75
C GLU A 258 -5.89 6.82 5.19
N PRO A 259 -6.08 5.93 6.17
CA PRO A 259 -5.86 6.30 7.57
C PRO A 259 -4.39 6.66 7.79
N LEU A 260 -4.14 7.75 8.52
CA LEU A 260 -2.84 8.05 9.13
C LEU A 260 -1.66 8.09 8.12
N TYR A 261 -1.93 8.45 6.87
CA TYR A 261 -0.95 8.62 5.79
C TYR A 261 -0.11 7.35 5.53
N PHE A 262 -0.69 6.16 5.71
CA PHE A 262 0.04 4.92 5.46
C PHE A 262 0.37 4.70 3.98
N ASP A 263 -0.43 5.25 3.07
CA ASP A 263 -0.14 5.22 1.63
C ASP A 263 1.12 5.99 1.27
N ILE A 264 1.34 7.19 1.81
CA ILE A 264 2.58 7.95 1.57
C ILE A 264 3.80 7.19 2.09
N LYS A 265 3.68 6.55 3.27
CA LYS A 265 4.77 5.71 3.81
C LYS A 265 5.07 4.52 2.90
N LEU A 266 4.04 3.92 2.30
CA LEU A 266 4.19 2.83 1.35
C LEU A 266 4.80 3.32 0.03
N ARG A 267 4.28 4.42 -0.53
CA ARG A 267 4.78 5.08 -1.75
C ARG A 267 6.26 5.41 -1.64
N LYS A 268 6.69 6.07 -0.55
CA LYS A 268 8.10 6.42 -0.32
C LYS A 268 9.00 5.19 -0.30
N LYS A 269 8.60 4.10 0.35
CA LYS A 269 9.37 2.83 0.33
C LYS A 269 9.48 2.21 -1.05
N ILE A 270 8.43 2.31 -1.87
CA ILE A 270 8.44 1.82 -3.26
C ILE A 270 9.34 2.72 -4.13
N GLN A 271 9.16 4.04 -4.06
CA GLN A 271 9.94 5.04 -4.79
C GLN A 271 11.45 4.92 -4.48
N ASN A 272 11.81 4.75 -3.21
CA ASN A 272 13.20 4.55 -2.77
C ASN A 272 13.77 3.16 -3.13
N GLY A 273 12.97 2.29 -3.76
CA GLY A 273 13.37 0.92 -4.11
C GLY A 273 13.63 0.01 -2.90
N GLU A 274 13.12 0.36 -1.71
CA GLU A 274 13.23 -0.49 -0.51
C GLU A 274 12.36 -1.74 -0.65
N ILE A 275 11.22 -1.60 -1.34
CA ILE A 275 10.26 -2.66 -1.59
C ILE A 275 9.74 -2.57 -3.03
N LEU A 276 9.40 -3.72 -3.60
CA LEU A 276 8.68 -3.78 -4.88
C LEU A 276 7.22 -3.38 -4.67
N GLY A 277 6.66 -2.63 -5.63
CA GLY A 277 5.25 -2.27 -5.69
C GLY A 277 4.94 -1.43 -6.94
N PRO A 278 3.65 -1.16 -7.20
CA PRO A 278 3.22 -0.27 -8.27
C PRO A 278 3.55 1.19 -7.91
N ARG A 279 3.45 2.09 -8.89
CA ARG A 279 3.38 3.53 -8.61
C ARG A 279 2.09 3.81 -7.84
N ILE A 280 2.17 4.68 -6.82
CA ILE A 280 1.00 5.04 -6.00
C ILE A 280 0.90 6.57 -5.97
N LEU A 281 -0.24 7.10 -6.41
CA LEU A 281 -0.63 8.49 -6.22
C LEU A 281 -1.49 8.59 -4.96
N CYS A 282 -1.00 9.29 -3.95
CA CYS A 282 -1.57 9.32 -2.60
C CYS A 282 -2.49 10.53 -2.40
N ALA A 283 -3.69 10.32 -1.89
CA ALA A 283 -4.55 11.40 -1.39
C ALA A 283 -4.26 11.76 0.08
N GLY A 284 -3.61 10.87 0.83
CA GLY A 284 -3.51 11.01 2.28
C GLY A 284 -4.87 10.83 2.94
N MET A 285 -5.18 11.63 3.96
CA MET A 285 -6.45 11.53 4.67
C MET A 285 -7.55 12.26 3.89
N GLY A 286 -8.70 11.60 3.69
CA GLY A 286 -9.89 12.23 3.11
C GLY A 286 -10.42 13.37 3.98
N ILE A 287 -11.16 14.30 3.38
CA ILE A 287 -11.76 15.45 4.07
C ILE A 287 -13.27 15.37 3.93
N CYS A 288 -13.99 15.43 5.05
CA CYS A 288 -15.44 15.33 5.08
C CYS A 288 -16.03 16.23 6.18
N PRO A 289 -17.33 16.53 6.15
CA PRO A 289 -18.04 17.13 7.27
C PRO A 289 -18.09 16.24 8.50
N THR A 290 -18.39 16.80 9.67
CA THR A 290 -18.68 16.02 10.88
C THR A 290 -19.87 15.08 10.64
N GLY A 291 -19.72 13.81 10.99
CA GLY A 291 -20.71 12.76 10.72
C GLY A 291 -20.86 12.36 9.24
N GLY A 292 -20.00 12.87 8.36
CA GLY A 292 -20.02 12.58 6.93
C GLY A 292 -19.35 11.26 6.54
N HIS A 293 -19.44 10.91 5.26
CA HIS A 293 -18.80 9.70 4.73
C HIS A 293 -17.27 9.77 4.94
N GLY A 294 -16.66 8.68 5.41
CA GLY A 294 -15.22 8.55 5.62
C GLY A 294 -14.64 9.22 6.87
N GLU A 295 -15.48 9.82 7.73
CA GLU A 295 -15.05 10.48 8.98
C GLU A 295 -14.20 9.57 9.89
N TYR A 296 -14.44 8.25 9.82
CA TYR A 296 -13.71 7.26 10.60
C TYR A 296 -12.19 7.26 10.37
N SER A 297 -11.72 7.72 9.19
CA SER A 297 -10.31 7.71 8.78
C SER A 297 -9.78 9.05 8.27
N GLY A 298 -10.65 10.05 8.10
CA GLY A 298 -10.35 11.35 7.51
C GLY A 298 -10.30 12.52 8.50
N TYR A 299 -10.24 13.73 7.96
CA TYR A 299 -10.45 14.98 8.69
C TYR A 299 -11.93 15.37 8.63
N ALA A 300 -12.60 15.36 9.77
CA ALA A 300 -13.87 16.05 9.97
C ALA A 300 -13.61 17.56 10.05
N VAL A 301 -14.33 18.35 9.24
CA VAL A 301 -14.19 19.81 9.16
C VAL A 301 -15.55 20.47 9.03
N ASP A 302 -15.77 21.58 9.73
CA ASP A 302 -17.08 22.28 9.77
C ASP A 302 -16.94 23.79 9.49
N SER A 303 -15.76 24.22 9.01
CA SER A 303 -15.49 25.63 8.72
C SER A 303 -14.49 25.84 7.59
N LYS A 304 -14.55 27.03 6.97
CA LYS A 304 -13.60 27.48 5.94
C LYS A 304 -12.15 27.34 6.39
N GLY A 305 -11.86 27.70 7.65
CA GLY A 305 -10.51 27.63 8.23
C GLY A 305 -10.02 26.20 8.38
N GLU A 306 -10.90 25.29 8.81
CA GLU A 306 -10.58 23.87 8.98
C GLU A 306 -10.37 23.16 7.65
N ILE A 307 -11.20 23.44 6.63
CA ILE A 307 -11.02 22.91 5.27
C ILE A 307 -9.64 23.29 4.74
N ARG A 308 -9.28 24.58 4.79
CA ARG A 308 -7.95 25.06 4.37
C ARG A 308 -6.83 24.35 5.14
N LYS A 309 -6.98 24.23 6.47
CA LYS A 309 -5.99 23.58 7.33
C LYS A 309 -5.84 22.09 6.99
N ALA A 310 -6.93 21.39 6.69
CA ALA A 310 -6.91 19.98 6.31
C ALA A 310 -6.21 19.77 4.96
N VAL A 311 -6.55 20.58 3.94
CA VAL A 311 -5.85 20.54 2.64
C VAL A 311 -4.36 20.82 2.80
N ARG A 312 -3.98 21.88 3.55
CA ARG A 312 -2.57 22.22 3.79
C ARG A 312 -1.82 21.16 4.60
N LYS A 313 -2.48 20.45 5.51
CA LYS A 313 -1.89 19.28 6.20
C LYS A 313 -1.59 18.16 5.22
N ASN A 314 -2.52 17.85 4.31
CA ASN A 314 -2.28 16.87 3.26
C ASN A 314 -1.11 17.31 2.35
N ILE A 315 -1.08 18.56 1.89
CA ILE A 315 0.03 19.13 1.10
C ILE A 315 1.36 19.00 1.83
N ARG A 316 1.42 19.35 3.12
CA ARG A 316 2.62 19.20 3.96
C ARG A 316 3.11 17.74 4.05
N ASN A 317 2.20 16.78 3.96
CA ASN A 317 2.52 15.35 3.93
C ASN A 317 2.83 14.82 2.52
N GLU A 318 3.01 15.72 1.54
CA GLU A 318 3.43 15.42 0.16
C GLU A 318 2.46 14.47 -0.56
N VAL A 319 1.15 14.72 -0.45
CA VAL A 319 0.14 14.05 -1.26
C VAL A 319 0.27 14.43 -2.74
N ASP A 320 -0.20 13.56 -3.63
CA ASP A 320 -0.23 13.79 -5.09
C ASP A 320 -1.56 14.40 -5.55
N HIS A 321 -2.61 14.30 -4.73
CA HIS A 321 -3.93 14.90 -4.98
C HIS A 321 -4.70 15.03 -3.66
N ILE A 322 -5.85 15.70 -3.69
CA ILE A 322 -6.74 15.84 -2.53
C ILE A 322 -8.00 14.98 -2.75
N LYS A 323 -8.52 14.38 -1.68
CA LYS A 323 -9.83 13.72 -1.66
C LYS A 323 -10.77 14.43 -0.69
N ILE A 324 -11.93 14.83 -1.19
CA ILE A 324 -13.08 15.24 -0.37
C ILE A 324 -14.22 14.21 -0.50
N LEU A 325 -15.16 14.26 0.44
CA LEU A 325 -16.35 13.41 0.45
C LEU A 325 -17.57 14.33 0.59
N SER A 326 -18.11 14.76 -0.56
CA SER A 326 -19.14 15.80 -0.61
C SER A 326 -20.56 15.26 -0.41
N THR A 327 -20.76 13.95 -0.50
CA THR A 327 -22.03 13.28 -0.20
C THR A 327 -21.85 12.19 0.85
N GLY A 328 -22.98 11.75 1.43
CA GLY A 328 -23.01 10.50 2.20
C GLY A 328 -22.83 9.27 1.30
N GLY A 329 -22.37 8.17 1.89
CA GLY A 329 -22.16 6.90 1.20
C GLY A 329 -23.20 5.83 1.55
N VAL A 330 -23.29 4.77 0.73
CA VAL A 330 -24.14 3.58 0.98
C VAL A 330 -23.98 3.02 2.40
N MET A 331 -22.75 2.99 2.92
CA MET A 331 -22.45 2.38 4.22
C MET A 331 -22.91 3.20 5.43
N ASP A 332 -23.21 4.49 5.24
CA ASP A 332 -23.65 5.41 6.29
C ASP A 332 -25.17 5.57 6.34
N ALA A 333 -25.87 5.16 5.27
CA ALA A 333 -27.31 5.29 5.14
C ALA A 333 -28.06 4.48 6.23
N ARG A 334 -29.03 5.14 6.85
CA ARG A 334 -29.94 4.61 7.88
C ARG A 334 -31.35 4.39 7.35
N MET A 335 -31.71 5.09 6.27
CA MET A 335 -32.98 4.94 5.57
C MET A 335 -32.77 4.70 4.07
N ILE A 336 -33.75 4.09 3.42
CA ILE A 336 -33.74 3.88 1.96
C ILE A 336 -33.77 5.24 1.26
N GLY A 337 -32.84 5.46 0.32
CA GLY A 337 -32.71 6.71 -0.44
C GLY A 337 -31.89 7.80 0.25
N GLU A 338 -31.28 7.52 1.41
CA GLU A 338 -30.43 8.47 2.13
C GLU A 338 -28.99 8.52 1.57
N ALA A 339 -28.50 7.44 0.97
CA ALA A 339 -27.17 7.42 0.35
C ALA A 339 -27.06 8.49 -0.74
N GLY A 340 -25.88 9.10 -0.87
CA GLY A 340 -25.65 10.19 -1.82
C GLY A 340 -26.21 11.55 -1.40
N ARG A 341 -26.86 11.71 -0.23
CA ARG A 341 -27.29 13.04 0.26
C ARG A 341 -26.11 14.02 0.26
N PRO A 342 -26.23 15.24 -0.29
CA PRO A 342 -25.20 16.27 -0.17
C PRO A 342 -24.86 16.57 1.28
N GLN A 343 -23.56 16.71 1.56
CA GLN A 343 -23.01 16.95 2.89
C GLN A 343 -22.06 18.16 2.91
N MET A 344 -21.48 18.56 1.78
CA MET A 344 -20.68 19.77 1.65
C MET A 344 -21.38 20.77 0.73
N THR A 345 -21.42 22.03 1.12
CA THR A 345 -21.92 23.12 0.28
C THR A 345 -20.96 23.43 -0.87
N VAL A 346 -21.46 24.08 -1.93
CA VAL A 346 -20.63 24.59 -3.04
C VAL A 346 -19.46 25.46 -2.55
N GLU A 347 -19.68 26.28 -1.51
CA GLU A 347 -18.63 27.12 -0.95
C GLU A 347 -17.51 26.30 -0.30
N GLU A 348 -17.87 25.28 0.49
CA GLU A 348 -16.89 24.41 1.15
C GLU A 348 -16.07 23.60 0.14
N ILE A 349 -16.74 23.05 -0.88
CA ILE A 349 -16.09 22.34 -1.98
C ILE A 349 -15.13 23.29 -2.71
N ASN A 350 -15.57 24.51 -3.02
CA ASN A 350 -14.75 25.50 -3.71
C ASN A 350 -13.51 25.89 -2.90
N ILE A 351 -13.61 26.05 -1.59
CA ILE A 351 -12.46 26.34 -0.72
C ILE A 351 -11.44 25.20 -0.78
N ALA A 352 -11.88 23.95 -0.75
CA ALA A 352 -11.00 22.80 -0.87
C ALA A 352 -10.31 22.76 -2.23
N CYS A 353 -11.06 22.97 -3.32
CA CYS A 353 -10.53 23.02 -4.68
C CYS A 353 -9.50 24.14 -4.85
N PHE A 354 -9.83 25.35 -4.41
CA PHE A 354 -8.93 26.50 -4.48
C PHE A 354 -7.58 26.25 -3.79
N GLU A 355 -7.58 25.69 -2.57
CA GLU A 355 -6.33 25.39 -1.87
C GLU A 355 -5.55 24.24 -2.53
N ALA A 356 -6.23 23.23 -3.07
CA ALA A 356 -5.60 22.14 -3.81
C ALA A 356 -4.91 22.67 -5.09
N HIS A 357 -5.63 23.45 -5.90
CA HIS A 357 -5.14 24.01 -7.16
C HIS A 357 -4.02 25.03 -6.94
N ARG A 358 -4.03 25.80 -5.85
CA ARG A 358 -2.88 26.63 -5.45
C ARG A 358 -1.61 25.82 -5.16
N GLY A 359 -1.77 24.57 -4.75
CA GLY A 359 -0.67 23.60 -4.64
C GLY A 359 -0.36 22.86 -5.94
N ASN A 360 -1.02 23.20 -7.05
CA ASN A 360 -0.99 22.47 -8.32
C ASN A 360 -1.36 20.99 -8.18
N LEU A 361 -2.32 20.69 -7.29
CA LEU A 361 -2.83 19.34 -7.05
C LEU A 361 -4.24 19.21 -7.58
N LEU A 362 -4.53 18.07 -8.21
CA LEU A 362 -5.89 17.68 -8.54
C LEU A 362 -6.70 17.40 -7.27
N ILE A 363 -8.01 17.56 -7.35
CA ILE A 363 -8.95 17.21 -6.28
C ILE A 363 -10.07 16.30 -6.78
N ALA A 364 -10.35 15.28 -5.98
CA ALA A 364 -11.35 14.24 -6.21
C ALA A 364 -12.47 14.35 -5.19
N THR A 365 -13.71 14.06 -5.57
CA THR A 365 -14.81 13.92 -4.61
C THR A 365 -15.47 12.56 -4.68
N HIS A 366 -15.74 11.94 -3.54
CA HIS A 366 -16.82 10.93 -3.46
C HIS A 366 -18.16 11.65 -3.66
N CYS A 367 -18.99 11.15 -4.56
CA CYS A 367 -20.31 11.72 -4.84
C CYS A 367 -21.25 10.65 -5.41
N GLU A 368 -22.37 10.37 -4.74
CA GLU A 368 -23.32 9.32 -5.14
C GLU A 368 -24.72 9.88 -5.51
N SER A 369 -24.84 11.16 -5.87
CA SER A 369 -26.12 11.75 -6.29
C SER A 369 -25.99 12.85 -7.33
N THR A 370 -27.03 13.06 -8.13
CA THR A 370 -27.07 14.10 -9.17
C THR A 370 -26.96 15.50 -8.56
N GLU A 371 -27.62 15.76 -7.43
CA GLU A 371 -27.50 17.06 -6.76
C GLU A 371 -26.10 17.27 -6.18
N GLY A 372 -25.50 16.25 -5.56
CA GLY A 372 -24.11 16.31 -5.12
C GLY A 372 -23.14 16.57 -6.28
N MET A 373 -23.38 15.95 -7.45
CA MET A 373 -22.54 16.17 -8.63
C MET A 373 -22.65 17.62 -9.12
N LYS A 374 -23.86 18.19 -9.12
CA LYS A 374 -24.09 19.59 -9.47
C LYS A 374 -23.33 20.53 -8.53
N GLU A 375 -23.36 20.28 -7.23
CA GLU A 375 -22.62 21.08 -6.26
C GLU A 375 -21.10 20.92 -6.42
N ALA A 376 -20.63 19.69 -6.66
CA ALA A 376 -19.22 19.38 -6.88
C ALA A 376 -18.66 20.06 -8.14
N LEU A 377 -19.39 19.98 -9.26
CA LEU A 377 -19.03 20.65 -10.51
C LEU A 377 -18.96 22.16 -10.33
N LYS A 378 -19.95 22.76 -9.65
CA LYS A 378 -19.92 24.18 -9.30
C LYS A 378 -18.74 24.51 -8.36
N GLY A 379 -18.38 23.60 -7.46
CA GLY A 379 -17.23 23.78 -6.57
C GLY A 379 -15.89 23.80 -7.31
N GLY A 380 -15.78 23.08 -8.42
CA GLY A 380 -14.58 23.01 -9.27
C GLY A 380 -13.75 21.74 -9.08
N VAL A 381 -14.38 20.60 -8.76
CA VAL A 381 -13.65 19.33 -8.61
C VAL A 381 -13.09 18.81 -9.94
N ASP A 382 -11.89 18.23 -9.92
CA ASP A 382 -11.26 17.68 -11.13
C ASP A 382 -11.79 16.28 -11.48
N THR A 383 -12.08 15.45 -10.47
CA THR A 383 -12.75 14.17 -10.68
C THR A 383 -13.89 13.90 -9.70
N ILE A 384 -14.97 13.33 -10.23
CA ILE A 384 -16.12 12.83 -9.48
C ILE A 384 -16.02 11.31 -9.44
N GLU A 385 -15.98 10.75 -8.24
CA GLU A 385 -15.96 9.30 -8.03
C GLU A 385 -17.38 8.79 -7.81
N HIS A 386 -17.68 7.61 -8.36
CA HIS A 386 -19.00 6.99 -8.39
C HIS A 386 -19.95 7.73 -9.35
N GLY A 387 -20.54 8.83 -8.88
CA GLY A 387 -21.53 9.63 -9.59
C GLY A 387 -22.93 9.04 -9.57
N ALA A 388 -23.82 9.70 -10.32
CA ALA A 388 -25.21 9.32 -10.52
C ALA A 388 -25.66 9.76 -11.92
N GLU A 389 -26.97 9.81 -12.18
CA GLU A 389 -27.50 10.26 -13.46
C GLU A 389 -26.98 11.67 -13.81
N ILE A 390 -26.33 11.80 -14.98
CA ILE A 390 -25.82 13.07 -15.52
C ILE A 390 -26.93 13.71 -16.36
N THR A 391 -27.51 14.79 -15.87
CA THR A 391 -28.54 15.56 -16.56
C THR A 391 -27.93 16.54 -17.57
N ASP A 392 -28.73 17.00 -18.53
CA ASP A 392 -28.26 17.83 -19.64
C ASP A 392 -27.60 19.14 -19.18
N ASP A 393 -28.09 19.72 -18.08
CA ASP A 393 -27.54 20.95 -17.49
C ASP A 393 -26.15 20.77 -16.87
N LEU A 394 -25.73 19.54 -16.59
CA LEU A 394 -24.40 19.24 -16.02
C LEU A 394 -23.33 19.01 -17.09
N ILE A 395 -23.71 18.60 -18.31
CA ILE A 395 -22.79 18.29 -19.41
C ILE A 395 -21.81 19.44 -19.71
N PRO A 396 -22.24 20.72 -19.81
CA PRO A 396 -21.32 21.82 -20.09
C PRO A 396 -20.24 21.96 -19.01
N LEU A 397 -20.58 21.72 -17.74
CA LEU A 397 -19.63 21.79 -16.64
C LEU A 397 -18.66 20.61 -16.61
N PHE A 398 -19.03 19.43 -17.11
CA PHE A 398 -18.04 18.36 -17.30
C PHE A 398 -17.02 18.73 -18.38
N LYS A 399 -17.49 19.27 -19.51
CA LYS A 399 -16.66 19.58 -20.68
C LYS A 399 -15.75 20.79 -20.46
N ASN A 400 -16.30 21.86 -19.88
CA ASN A 400 -15.63 23.16 -19.75
C ASN A 400 -15.89 23.76 -18.37
N ASN A 401 -15.04 23.42 -17.40
CA ASN A 401 -15.11 23.94 -16.03
C ASN A 401 -13.94 24.88 -15.72
N PRO A 402 -14.12 26.21 -15.74
CA PRO A 402 -13.03 27.16 -15.47
C PRO A 402 -12.57 27.14 -14.01
N ARG A 403 -13.27 26.42 -13.12
CA ARG A 403 -12.89 26.28 -11.70
C ARG A 403 -12.00 25.07 -11.44
N THR A 404 -11.77 24.19 -12.42
CA THR A 404 -10.89 23.03 -12.27
C THR A 404 -9.46 23.37 -12.67
N LEU A 405 -8.50 22.53 -12.30
CA LEU A 405 -7.08 22.78 -12.59
C LEU A 405 -6.79 22.77 -14.09
N ARG A 406 -7.61 22.05 -14.88
CA ARG A 406 -7.34 21.75 -16.30
C ARG A 406 -8.51 22.06 -17.23
N GLY A 407 -9.53 22.78 -16.75
CA GLY A 407 -10.64 23.22 -17.58
C GLY A 407 -11.73 22.17 -17.83
N PHE A 408 -11.64 20.96 -17.28
CA PHE A 408 -12.68 19.93 -17.36
C PHE A 408 -12.81 19.17 -16.03
N THR A 409 -13.92 18.47 -15.85
CA THR A 409 -14.11 17.48 -14.79
C THR A 409 -14.25 16.10 -15.43
N ALA A 410 -13.64 15.07 -14.86
CA ALA A 410 -13.86 13.68 -15.27
C ALA A 410 -14.70 12.91 -14.25
N ILE A 411 -15.38 11.85 -14.69
CA ILE A 411 -16.09 10.92 -13.79
C ILE A 411 -15.36 9.57 -13.72
N VAL A 412 -15.29 8.94 -12.56
CA VAL A 412 -14.73 7.59 -12.38
C VAL A 412 -15.83 6.74 -11.74
N PRO A 413 -16.60 5.98 -12.55
CA PRO A 413 -17.84 5.36 -12.08
C PRO A 413 -17.68 4.25 -11.03
N THR A 414 -16.56 3.53 -11.02
CA THR A 414 -16.29 2.46 -10.03
C THR A 414 -17.39 1.40 -9.92
N ILE A 415 -17.85 0.87 -11.05
CA ILE A 415 -18.99 -0.05 -11.14
C ILE A 415 -18.78 -1.31 -10.27
N SER A 416 -17.54 -1.77 -10.13
CA SER A 416 -17.20 -2.88 -9.22
C SER A 416 -17.61 -2.64 -7.76
N ALA A 417 -17.58 -1.38 -7.29
CA ALA A 417 -17.79 -1.00 -5.89
C ALA A 417 -19.18 -1.41 -5.38
N GLY A 418 -20.23 -1.06 -6.11
CA GLY A 418 -21.60 -1.36 -5.71
C GLY A 418 -22.06 -2.73 -6.16
N MET A 419 -21.48 -3.33 -7.22
CA MET A 419 -21.94 -4.60 -7.78
C MET A 419 -22.15 -5.71 -6.74
N GLY A 420 -21.16 -5.95 -5.87
CA GLY A 420 -21.27 -6.97 -4.83
C GLY A 420 -22.36 -6.67 -3.80
N LEU A 421 -22.52 -5.41 -3.40
CA LEU A 421 -23.49 -4.99 -2.40
C LEU A 421 -24.92 -4.86 -2.98
N ALA A 422 -25.04 -4.57 -4.27
CA ALA A 422 -26.32 -4.39 -4.96
C ALA A 422 -26.93 -5.72 -5.46
N THR A 423 -26.10 -6.75 -5.72
CA THR A 423 -26.56 -7.99 -6.36
C THR A 423 -26.57 -9.21 -5.42
N LEU A 424 -25.61 -9.31 -4.50
CA LEU A 424 -25.60 -10.41 -3.52
C LEU A 424 -26.63 -10.12 -2.43
N SER A 425 -27.33 -11.17 -1.98
CA SER A 425 -28.37 -11.00 -0.96
C SER A 425 -27.79 -10.33 0.30
N TYR A 426 -28.57 -9.45 0.94
CA TYR A 426 -28.16 -8.79 2.19
C TYR A 426 -27.86 -9.79 3.33
N LYS A 427 -28.37 -11.03 3.25
CA LYS A 427 -28.01 -12.14 4.15
C LYS A 427 -26.58 -12.64 3.92
N ASP A 428 -26.15 -12.70 2.66
CA ASP A 428 -24.78 -13.12 2.29
C ASP A 428 -23.75 -12.03 2.63
N THR A 429 -24.09 -10.77 2.36
CA THR A 429 -23.21 -9.61 2.59
C THR A 429 -23.26 -9.10 4.03
N LYS A 430 -24.30 -9.47 4.79
CA LYS A 430 -24.56 -9.11 6.18
C LYS A 430 -24.78 -7.61 6.41
N ILE A 431 -25.20 -6.90 5.37
CA ILE A 431 -25.64 -5.51 5.48
C ILE A 431 -27.13 -5.46 5.84
N THR A 432 -27.61 -4.30 6.27
CA THR A 432 -29.05 -4.10 6.53
C THR A 432 -29.82 -4.00 5.22
N LYS A 433 -31.15 -4.17 5.28
CA LYS A 433 -32.01 -4.04 4.10
C LYS A 433 -31.92 -2.63 3.50
N GLU A 434 -31.85 -1.61 4.34
CA GLU A 434 -31.73 -0.21 3.92
C GLU A 434 -30.43 0.02 3.14
N LYS A 435 -29.30 -0.50 3.62
CA LYS A 435 -28.01 -0.40 2.93
C LYS A 435 -28.02 -1.16 1.59
N PHE A 436 -28.67 -2.33 1.55
CA PHE A 436 -28.82 -3.10 0.32
C PHE A 436 -29.64 -2.37 -0.75
N GLU A 437 -30.79 -1.79 -0.38
CA GLU A 437 -31.60 -1.02 -1.34
C GLU A 437 -30.91 0.28 -1.77
N ASN A 438 -30.21 0.97 -0.86
CA ASN A 438 -29.36 2.10 -1.24
C ASN A 438 -28.24 1.67 -2.20
N ALA A 439 -27.56 0.54 -1.96
CA ALA A 439 -26.52 0.04 -2.85
C ALA A 439 -27.04 -0.14 -4.28
N LYS A 440 -28.27 -0.66 -4.45
CA LYS A 440 -28.90 -0.77 -5.77
C LYS A 440 -29.20 0.58 -6.41
N ILE A 441 -29.76 1.52 -5.65
CA ILE A 441 -30.07 2.87 -6.17
C ILE A 441 -28.80 3.55 -6.67
N ILE A 442 -27.73 3.50 -5.86
CA ILE A 442 -26.44 4.09 -6.21
C ILE A 442 -25.83 3.37 -7.42
N GLU A 443 -25.82 2.03 -7.44
CA GLU A 443 -25.27 1.24 -8.55
C GLU A 443 -25.96 1.56 -9.89
N VAL A 444 -27.29 1.66 -9.92
CA VAL A 444 -28.04 2.09 -11.10
C VAL A 444 -27.64 3.51 -11.51
N GLY A 445 -27.48 4.41 -10.53
CA GLY A 445 -26.99 5.77 -10.77
C GLY A 445 -25.61 5.80 -11.42
N MET A 446 -24.65 5.04 -10.91
CA MET A 446 -23.29 4.95 -11.46
C MET A 446 -23.28 4.38 -12.89
N ILE A 447 -24.11 3.36 -13.16
CA ILE A 447 -24.25 2.78 -14.50
C ILE A 447 -24.83 3.82 -15.48
N LYS A 448 -25.86 4.56 -15.09
CA LYS A 448 -26.41 5.67 -15.90
C LYS A 448 -25.38 6.78 -16.14
N ALA A 449 -24.57 7.09 -15.13
CA ALA A 449 -23.50 8.07 -15.25
C ALA A 449 -22.48 7.66 -16.30
N LEU A 450 -22.01 6.41 -16.25
CA LEU A 450 -21.11 5.82 -17.23
C LEU A 450 -21.71 5.85 -18.65
N GLN A 451 -22.95 5.40 -18.80
CA GLN A 451 -23.65 5.40 -20.08
C GLN A 451 -23.74 6.79 -20.68
N ARG A 452 -24.12 7.79 -19.87
CA ARG A 452 -24.22 9.18 -20.34
C ARG A 452 -22.86 9.76 -20.65
N ALA A 453 -21.86 9.54 -19.80
CA ALA A 453 -20.50 10.03 -20.03
C ALA A 453 -19.92 9.49 -21.35
N TYR A 454 -20.11 8.20 -21.62
CA TYR A 454 -19.68 7.58 -22.87
C TYR A 454 -20.44 8.15 -24.08
N LYS A 455 -21.77 8.20 -24.02
CA LYS A 455 -22.62 8.71 -25.11
C LYS A 455 -22.31 10.16 -25.49
N GLU A 456 -22.02 11.01 -24.52
CA GLU A 456 -21.79 12.45 -24.71
C GLU A 456 -20.33 12.84 -24.95
N GLY A 457 -19.42 11.85 -24.94
CA GLY A 457 -17.98 12.06 -25.07
C GLY A 457 -17.37 12.83 -23.89
N LEU A 458 -17.89 12.63 -22.68
CA LEU A 458 -17.29 13.19 -21.46
C LEU A 458 -16.02 12.42 -21.11
N LYS A 459 -15.05 13.09 -20.46
CA LYS A 459 -13.90 12.41 -19.89
C LYS A 459 -14.38 11.52 -18.73
N PHE A 460 -14.10 10.22 -18.80
CA PHE A 460 -14.30 9.32 -17.68
C PHE A 460 -13.11 8.37 -17.51
N GLY A 461 -12.86 7.93 -16.28
CA GLY A 461 -11.76 7.04 -15.92
C GLY A 461 -12.24 5.68 -15.43
N VAL A 462 -11.29 4.77 -15.26
CA VAL A 462 -11.50 3.40 -14.76
C VAL A 462 -10.91 3.28 -13.37
N GLY A 463 -11.77 3.05 -12.39
CA GLY A 463 -11.41 2.79 -11.00
C GLY A 463 -12.29 1.68 -10.46
N THR A 464 -11.93 1.05 -9.35
CA THR A 464 -12.73 -0.08 -8.83
C THR A 464 -13.29 0.15 -7.44
N ASP A 465 -12.69 1.07 -6.69
CA ASP A 465 -12.85 1.13 -5.24
C ASP A 465 -12.40 -0.16 -4.53
N ALA A 466 -11.26 -0.71 -4.96
CA ALA A 466 -10.70 -1.92 -4.35
C ALA A 466 -10.45 -1.68 -2.85
N SER A 467 -10.91 -2.60 -2.00
CA SER A 467 -11.03 -2.54 -0.53
C SER A 467 -12.48 -2.71 -0.11
N VAL A 468 -13.42 -2.12 -0.86
CA VAL A 468 -14.85 -2.38 -0.68
C VAL A 468 -15.09 -3.88 -0.73
N PRO A 469 -15.90 -4.44 0.18
CA PRO A 469 -16.09 -5.88 0.22
C PRO A 469 -16.59 -6.40 -1.13
N TYR A 470 -16.03 -7.55 -1.52
CA TYR A 470 -16.18 -8.17 -2.83
C TYR A 470 -15.38 -7.52 -3.98
N VAL A 471 -14.68 -6.41 -3.75
CA VAL A 471 -13.81 -5.75 -4.72
C VAL A 471 -12.34 -5.91 -4.38
N THR A 472 -11.73 -6.96 -4.92
CA THR A 472 -10.34 -7.30 -4.61
C THR A 472 -9.34 -6.58 -5.51
N HIS A 473 -8.12 -6.39 -5.00
CA HIS A 473 -7.00 -5.78 -5.73
C HIS A 473 -6.56 -6.55 -6.99
N TYR A 474 -7.00 -7.80 -7.19
CA TYR A 474 -6.63 -8.61 -8.36
C TYR A 474 -7.69 -8.68 -9.46
N ASP A 475 -8.87 -8.10 -9.25
CA ASP A 475 -10.02 -8.23 -10.14
C ASP A 475 -10.28 -6.94 -10.95
N PHE A 476 -9.29 -6.06 -11.08
CA PHE A 476 -9.41 -4.80 -11.84
C PHE A 476 -9.92 -5.00 -13.27
N TRP A 477 -9.51 -6.08 -13.93
CA TRP A 477 -9.96 -6.45 -15.28
C TRP A 477 -11.50 -6.63 -15.39
N LYS A 478 -12.20 -6.94 -14.30
CA LYS A 478 -13.67 -7.07 -14.29
C LYS A 478 -14.36 -5.72 -14.47
N GLU A 479 -13.75 -4.63 -14.03
CA GLU A 479 -14.26 -3.28 -14.26
C GLU A 479 -14.41 -3.03 -15.77
N LEU A 480 -13.40 -3.40 -16.56
CA LEU A 480 -13.44 -3.26 -18.02
C LEU A 480 -14.60 -4.06 -18.63
N LYS A 481 -14.91 -5.26 -18.10
CA LYS A 481 -16.08 -6.03 -18.53
C LYS A 481 -17.39 -5.32 -18.23
N TYR A 482 -17.51 -4.69 -17.06
CA TYR A 482 -18.69 -3.90 -16.74
C TYR A 482 -18.83 -2.70 -17.66
N LEU A 483 -17.72 -2.00 -17.94
CA LEU A 483 -17.71 -0.88 -18.88
C LEU A 483 -18.21 -1.32 -20.26
N MET A 484 -17.67 -2.40 -20.81
CA MET A 484 -18.10 -2.98 -22.09
C MET A 484 -19.58 -3.37 -22.06
N LYS A 485 -20.03 -4.07 -21.00
CA LYS A 485 -21.43 -4.51 -20.86
C LYS A 485 -22.41 -3.34 -20.90
N TYR A 486 -22.13 -2.26 -20.17
CA TYR A 486 -23.11 -1.18 -19.99
C TYR A 486 -23.06 -0.10 -21.07
N THR A 487 -21.98 -0.04 -21.87
CA THR A 487 -21.80 0.99 -22.91
C THR A 487 -21.77 0.44 -24.33
N GLY A 488 -21.48 -0.86 -24.49
CA GLY A 488 -21.21 -1.46 -25.80
C GLY A 488 -19.82 -1.14 -26.36
N MET A 489 -18.93 -0.49 -25.59
CA MET A 489 -17.57 -0.21 -26.05
C MET A 489 -16.78 -1.51 -26.32
N SER A 490 -15.82 -1.42 -27.24
CA SER A 490 -14.90 -2.50 -27.56
C SER A 490 -13.87 -2.75 -26.45
N ALA A 491 -13.20 -3.91 -26.48
CA ALA A 491 -12.10 -4.20 -25.57
C ALA A 491 -10.92 -3.21 -25.74
N LYS A 492 -10.65 -2.78 -26.98
CA LYS A 492 -9.65 -1.75 -27.29
C LYS A 492 -9.95 -0.44 -26.57
N GLU A 493 -11.21 0.01 -26.60
CA GLU A 493 -11.65 1.21 -25.89
C GLU A 493 -11.52 1.04 -24.37
N ALA A 494 -11.99 -0.08 -23.82
CA ALA A 494 -11.89 -0.35 -22.39
C ALA A 494 -10.42 -0.32 -21.89
N ILE A 495 -9.49 -0.88 -22.67
CA ILE A 495 -8.05 -0.85 -22.37
C ILE A 495 -7.50 0.57 -22.46
N TYR A 496 -7.87 1.35 -23.49
CA TYR A 496 -7.47 2.76 -23.60
C TYR A 496 -7.92 3.57 -22.36
N TYR A 497 -9.19 3.41 -21.96
CA TYR A 497 -9.73 4.07 -20.77
C TYR A 497 -8.96 3.68 -19.50
N ALA A 498 -8.54 2.42 -19.38
CA ALA A 498 -7.78 1.89 -18.25
C ALA A 498 -6.26 2.20 -18.27
N THR A 499 -5.75 2.77 -19.36
CA THR A 499 -4.31 3.05 -19.56
C THR A 499 -4.07 4.52 -19.87
N LYS A 500 -4.00 4.91 -21.16
CA LYS A 500 -3.63 6.25 -21.61
C LYS A 500 -4.57 7.32 -21.07
N ASN A 501 -5.88 7.12 -21.22
CA ASN A 501 -6.87 8.07 -20.71
C ASN A 501 -6.85 8.18 -19.18
N ASN A 502 -6.69 7.07 -18.45
CA ASN A 502 -6.54 7.14 -17.00
C ASN A 502 -5.29 7.92 -16.58
N ALA A 503 -4.17 7.72 -17.28
CA ALA A 503 -2.95 8.48 -17.03
C ALA A 503 -3.16 9.99 -17.26
N GLU A 504 -3.89 10.37 -18.31
CA GLU A 504 -4.30 11.75 -18.57
C GLU A 504 -5.18 12.30 -17.44
N ILE A 505 -6.26 11.59 -17.07
CA ILE A 505 -7.21 12.03 -16.04
C ILE A 505 -6.54 12.22 -14.69
N ILE A 506 -5.58 11.37 -14.31
CA ILE A 506 -4.90 11.48 -13.02
C ILE A 506 -3.61 12.31 -13.07
N GLY A 507 -3.30 12.94 -14.21
CA GLY A 507 -2.22 13.94 -14.33
C GLY A 507 -0.82 13.35 -14.52
N ILE A 508 -0.71 12.11 -14.99
CA ILE A 508 0.58 11.42 -15.20
C ILE A 508 0.79 10.92 -16.64
N GLY A 509 -0.02 11.40 -17.58
CA GLY A 509 0.02 11.00 -18.99
C GLY A 509 1.36 11.23 -19.69
N LEU A 510 2.22 12.10 -19.15
CA LEU A 510 3.58 12.32 -19.67
C LEU A 510 4.59 11.24 -19.26
N ILE A 511 4.29 10.45 -18.22
CA ILE A 511 5.27 9.49 -17.66
C ILE A 511 4.86 8.02 -17.84
N THR A 512 3.59 7.70 -18.03
CA THR A 512 3.07 6.33 -18.18
C THR A 512 1.73 6.32 -18.90
N GLY A 513 1.10 5.15 -19.04
CA GLY A 513 -0.22 4.96 -19.65
C GLY A 513 -0.20 4.55 -21.12
N SER A 514 0.96 4.57 -21.76
CA SER A 514 1.15 4.14 -23.15
C SER A 514 2.58 3.64 -23.36
N ILE A 515 2.79 2.88 -24.44
CA ILE A 515 4.10 2.41 -24.87
C ILE A 515 4.66 3.42 -25.87
N GLU A 516 5.21 4.51 -25.36
CA GLU A 516 5.78 5.61 -26.16
C GLU A 516 7.19 5.95 -25.65
N GLU A 517 8.04 6.45 -26.55
CA GLU A 517 9.40 6.89 -26.21
C GLU A 517 9.40 7.90 -25.05
N GLY A 518 10.37 7.76 -24.14
CA GLY A 518 10.54 8.64 -22.97
C GLY A 518 9.66 8.28 -21.77
N LYS A 519 8.62 7.45 -21.93
CA LYS A 519 7.79 6.99 -20.80
C LYS A 519 8.44 5.83 -20.05
N PHE A 520 8.02 5.63 -18.80
CA PHE A 520 8.45 4.46 -18.04
C PHE A 520 7.95 3.18 -18.71
N ALA A 521 8.81 2.16 -18.75
CA ALA A 521 8.45 0.82 -19.20
C ALA A 521 7.60 0.12 -18.12
N ASP A 522 6.34 0.53 -18.03
CA ASP A 522 5.27 -0.05 -17.23
C ASP A 522 4.37 -0.87 -18.17
N LEU A 523 4.57 -2.18 -18.21
CA LEU A 523 3.99 -3.07 -19.22
C LEU A 523 3.32 -4.27 -18.58
N ILE A 524 2.28 -4.79 -19.24
CA ILE A 524 1.73 -6.12 -18.95
C ILE A 524 1.87 -7.01 -20.18
N LEU A 525 2.02 -8.31 -19.95
CA LEU A 525 2.12 -9.31 -20.99
C LEU A 525 1.13 -10.43 -20.73
N VAL A 526 0.36 -10.77 -21.75
CA VAL A 526 -0.64 -11.84 -21.77
C VAL A 526 -0.41 -12.76 -22.96
N SER A 527 -0.86 -14.01 -22.85
CA SER A 527 -0.59 -15.04 -23.87
C SER A 527 -1.40 -14.83 -25.16
N ASP A 528 -2.68 -14.47 -25.03
CA ASP A 528 -3.61 -14.34 -26.14
C ASP A 528 -4.11 -12.91 -26.31
N ASN A 529 -4.75 -12.60 -27.44
CA ASN A 529 -5.15 -11.25 -27.81
C ASN A 529 -6.22 -10.67 -26.87
N PRO A 530 -5.89 -9.67 -26.02
CA PRO A 530 -6.88 -9.07 -25.13
C PRO A 530 -7.84 -8.11 -25.85
N LEU A 531 -7.57 -7.76 -27.12
CA LEU A 531 -8.47 -6.96 -27.96
C LEU A 531 -9.65 -7.79 -28.48
N ASP A 532 -9.46 -9.11 -28.60
CA ASP A 532 -10.52 -10.05 -28.99
C ASP A 532 -11.22 -10.62 -27.76
N ASP A 533 -10.47 -10.92 -26.69
CA ASP A 533 -10.99 -11.44 -25.43
C ASP A 533 -10.41 -10.71 -24.20
N ILE A 534 -11.20 -9.81 -23.62
CA ILE A 534 -10.78 -9.04 -22.45
C ILE A 534 -10.47 -9.90 -21.21
N ASN A 535 -10.94 -11.15 -21.15
CA ASN A 535 -10.67 -12.05 -20.03
C ASN A 535 -9.17 -12.40 -19.91
N GLN A 536 -8.39 -12.22 -20.98
CA GLN A 536 -6.93 -12.42 -20.96
C GLN A 536 -6.22 -11.53 -19.94
N LEU A 537 -6.77 -10.34 -19.64
CA LEU A 537 -6.25 -9.46 -18.58
C LEU A 537 -6.38 -10.05 -17.17
N GLY A 538 -7.20 -11.09 -16.98
CA GLY A 538 -7.29 -11.85 -15.72
C GLY A 538 -6.17 -12.89 -15.53
N GLN A 539 -5.30 -13.06 -16.54
CA GLN A 539 -4.25 -14.08 -16.64
C GLN A 539 -2.90 -13.47 -17.08
N VAL A 540 -2.41 -12.50 -16.32
CA VAL A 540 -1.14 -11.82 -16.62
C VAL A 540 0.05 -12.76 -16.43
N GLU A 541 0.83 -12.96 -17.50
CA GLU A 541 2.02 -13.83 -17.52
C GLU A 541 3.28 -13.12 -17.05
N LYS A 542 3.42 -11.83 -17.41
CA LYS A 542 4.55 -11.00 -16.99
C LYS A 542 4.10 -9.56 -16.74
N VAL A 543 4.78 -8.91 -15.82
CA VAL A 543 4.59 -7.49 -15.51
C VAL A 543 5.95 -6.82 -15.54
N MET A 544 6.07 -5.72 -16.25
CA MET A 544 7.23 -4.83 -16.17
C MET A 544 6.81 -3.57 -15.43
N ILE A 545 7.58 -3.17 -14.42
CA ILE A 545 7.38 -1.91 -13.69
C ILE A 545 8.69 -1.13 -13.73
N LYS A 546 8.68 0.06 -14.34
CA LYS A 546 9.88 0.90 -14.54
C LYS A 546 11.08 0.09 -15.08
N GLY A 547 10.85 -0.75 -16.09
CA GLY A 547 11.88 -1.61 -16.69
C GLY A 547 12.27 -2.86 -15.89
N TYR A 548 11.69 -3.08 -14.71
CA TYR A 548 11.89 -4.31 -13.95
C TYR A 548 10.87 -5.38 -14.36
N LEU A 549 11.33 -6.37 -15.13
CA LEU A 549 10.50 -7.49 -15.55
C LEU A 549 10.31 -8.52 -14.43
N ILE A 550 9.05 -8.81 -14.13
CA ILE A 550 8.57 -9.84 -13.21
C ILE A 550 7.96 -10.96 -14.06
N ASN A 551 8.49 -12.17 -13.91
CA ASN A 551 7.98 -13.35 -14.60
C ASN A 551 7.00 -14.13 -13.72
N ASN A 552 5.89 -14.56 -14.32
CA ASN A 552 4.89 -15.46 -13.75
C ASN A 552 4.42 -14.98 -12.36
N PRO A 553 3.89 -13.74 -12.27
CA PRO A 553 3.47 -13.17 -11.00
C PRO A 553 2.34 -14.03 -10.39
N LYS A 554 2.46 -14.34 -9.09
CA LYS A 554 1.49 -15.22 -8.41
C LYS A 554 0.54 -14.41 -7.53
N VAL A 555 -0.72 -14.37 -7.94
CA VAL A 555 -1.81 -13.80 -7.15
C VAL A 555 -2.55 -14.91 -6.41
N LYS A 556 -2.68 -14.78 -5.08
CA LYS A 556 -3.53 -15.68 -4.27
C LYS A 556 -4.97 -15.20 -4.31
N LYS A 557 -5.76 -15.74 -5.25
CA LYS A 557 -7.21 -15.48 -5.37
C LYS A 557 -7.97 -16.08 -4.17
N PHE A 558 -9.08 -15.44 -3.79
CA PHE A 558 -9.94 -15.92 -2.71
C PHE A 558 -10.94 -16.95 -3.24
N LYS A 559 -10.75 -18.24 -2.87
CA LYS A 559 -11.55 -19.37 -3.40
C LYS A 559 -13.06 -19.26 -3.17
N LYS A 560 -13.51 -18.48 -2.18
CA LYS A 560 -14.92 -18.35 -1.80
C LYS A 560 -15.56 -17.05 -2.31
N LEU A 561 -14.88 -16.30 -3.17
CA LEU A 561 -15.49 -15.14 -3.79
C LEU A 561 -16.50 -15.66 -4.83
N LYS A 562 -17.79 -15.42 -4.60
CA LYS A 562 -18.82 -15.72 -5.60
C LYS A 562 -18.54 -14.87 -6.83
N GLU A 563 -18.74 -15.44 -8.01
CA GLU A 563 -18.89 -14.59 -9.20
C GLU A 563 -20.12 -13.72 -9.02
N ILE A 564 -19.99 -12.47 -9.43
CA ILE A 564 -20.99 -11.45 -9.24
C ILE A 564 -21.58 -11.20 -10.62
N GLU A 565 -22.80 -11.65 -10.82
CA GLU A 565 -23.52 -11.37 -12.05
C GLU A 565 -23.80 -9.87 -12.13
N PRO A 566 -23.50 -9.21 -13.26
CA PRO A 566 -23.72 -7.79 -13.35
C PRO A 566 -25.21 -7.47 -13.35
N LEU A 567 -25.59 -6.40 -12.65
CA LEU A 567 -26.96 -5.89 -12.55
C LEU A 567 -27.62 -5.74 -13.94
N ILE A 568 -28.93 -6.02 -14.01
CA ILE A 568 -29.76 -5.73 -15.18
C ILE A 568 -30.37 -4.36 -14.93
N VAL A 569 -30.04 -3.39 -15.78
CA VAL A 569 -30.46 -1.97 -15.67
C VAL A 569 -31.35 -1.59 -16.83
#